data_AF-A0A354EMP8-F1
#
_entry.id   AF-A0A354EMP8-F1
#
_cell.length_a   1.000
_cell.length_b   1.000
_cell.length_c   1.000
_cell.angle_alpha   90.00
_cell.angle_beta   90.00
_cell.angle_gamma   90.00
#
_symmetry.space_group_name_H-M   'P 1'
#
loop_
_entity.id
_entity.type
_entity.pdbx_description
1 polymer ?
#
loop_
_entity_poly.entity_id
_entity_poly.type
_entity_poly.pdbx_seq_one_letter_code
_entity_poly.pdbx_strand_id
1 'polypeptide(L)'
;MIAADQPIRLLYIDDDRGLSRLVEKELARHGYAVTCAPDGDAGLELLQQHDYDVCALDHYMPSRDGLDVLPDILALTAPPPVVYVTGAQDGRIAVAALRAGAADYVIKDVSEDFTSLLRVALEDSLLRRRLQRENDLAQEEIRLARDRAEAMLREVNHRVGNSLQLVSSFMSLQMRHVSDQGAKDALRESQARIEAVAHVHRRLYTSGDMSQVAMHEYLEGLMDELSKSIGPDDGSPHLKLEAAPLSVTTDQAVSIGVIVTELVTNAVKYAYAPGQGGEIRIRMDREGDSRVVLTVEDDGPGMGDGAPKGTGLGAKIISAMASGLRSAVEFDGAHKGVRARLAFDL
;
A
#
# COMPACT_ATOMS: atom_id res chain seq x y z
N MET A 1 -2.42 0.87 -33.21
CA MET A 1 -1.83 0.94 -34.56
C MET A 1 -0.33 0.90 -34.39
N ILE A 2 0.30 -0.21 -34.76
CA ILE A 2 1.76 -0.37 -34.74
C ILE A 2 2.31 0.59 -35.79
N ALA A 3 3.25 1.47 -35.42
CA ALA A 3 3.99 2.27 -36.38
C ALA A 3 4.91 1.33 -37.19
N ALA A 4 4.33 0.67 -38.19
CA ALA A 4 5.04 -0.09 -39.19
C ALA A 4 5.34 0.85 -40.35
N ASP A 5 6.49 1.54 -40.31
CA ASP A 5 7.20 1.96 -41.55
C ASP A 5 8.60 2.58 -41.33
N GLN A 6 9.13 2.65 -40.11
CA GLN A 6 10.50 3.16 -39.91
C GLN A 6 11.50 2.01 -39.81
N PRO A 7 12.60 2.06 -40.58
CA PRO A 7 13.65 1.06 -40.48
C PRO A 7 14.35 1.15 -39.13
N ILE A 8 14.70 0.00 -38.54
CA ILE A 8 15.40 -0.09 -37.26
C ILE A 8 16.82 0.45 -37.45
N ARG A 9 17.21 1.48 -36.70
CA ARG A 9 18.52 2.12 -36.83
C ARG A 9 19.57 1.32 -36.05
N LEU A 10 20.45 0.65 -36.78
CA LEU A 10 21.58 -0.10 -36.22
C LEU A 10 22.88 0.68 -36.42
N LEU A 11 23.65 0.86 -35.34
CA LEU A 11 25.05 1.24 -35.44
C LEU A 11 25.93 -0.01 -35.35
N TYR A 12 26.67 -0.31 -36.40
CA TYR A 12 27.63 -1.41 -36.46
C TYR A 12 29.06 -0.84 -36.35
N ILE A 13 29.79 -1.18 -35.29
CA ILE A 13 31.15 -0.66 -35.04
C ILE A 13 32.12 -1.82 -35.24
N ASP A 14 32.88 -1.78 -36.33
CA ASP A 14 33.80 -2.84 -36.77
C ASP A 14 34.80 -2.25 -37.78
N ASP A 15 36.09 -2.56 -37.64
CA ASP A 15 37.14 -2.07 -38.54
C ASP A 15 37.21 -2.86 -39.86
N ASP A 16 36.62 -4.06 -39.89
CA ASP A 16 36.50 -4.88 -41.09
C ASP A 16 35.46 -4.30 -42.06
N ARG A 17 35.95 -3.59 -43.07
CA ARG A 17 35.14 -3.02 -44.15
C ARG A 17 34.40 -4.06 -44.97
N GLY A 18 34.94 -5.27 -45.10
CA GLY A 18 34.31 -6.37 -45.83
C GLY A 18 33.08 -6.87 -45.08
N LEU A 19 33.25 -7.14 -43.79
CA LEU A 19 32.15 -7.59 -42.94
C LEU A 19 31.09 -6.50 -42.74
N SER A 20 31.51 -5.24 -42.51
CA SER A 20 30.60 -4.10 -42.41
C SER A 20 29.66 -3.98 -43.61
N ARG A 21 30.19 -4.12 -44.83
CA ARG A 21 29.38 -4.12 -46.07
C ARG A 21 28.44 -5.32 -46.18
N LEU A 22 28.86 -6.49 -45.69
CA LEU A 22 28.01 -7.69 -45.66
C LEU A 22 26.83 -7.49 -44.71
N VAL A 23 27.11 -7.02 -43.48
CA VAL A 23 26.10 -6.74 -42.45
C VAL A 23 25.12 -5.67 -42.94
N GLU A 24 25.62 -4.57 -43.50
CA GLU A 24 24.79 -3.51 -44.09
C GLU A 24 23.84 -4.07 -45.15
N LYS A 25 24.36 -4.85 -46.11
CA LYS A 25 23.55 -5.41 -47.21
C LYS A 25 22.52 -6.43 -46.73
N GLU A 26 22.90 -7.35 -45.84
CA GLU A 26 21.99 -8.41 -45.39
C GLU A 26 20.93 -7.89 -44.42
N LEU A 27 21.29 -7.05 -43.45
CA LEU A 27 20.31 -6.50 -42.50
C LEU A 27 19.41 -5.43 -43.13
N ALA A 28 19.86 -4.70 -44.15
CA ALA A 28 18.99 -3.80 -44.91
C ALA A 28 17.79 -4.52 -45.54
N ARG A 29 17.97 -5.78 -45.99
CA ARG A 29 16.87 -6.63 -46.50
C ARG A 29 15.85 -7.01 -45.43
N HIS A 30 16.22 -6.89 -44.16
CA HIS A 30 15.40 -7.23 -43.01
C HIS A 30 14.89 -5.98 -42.26
N GLY A 31 14.89 -4.81 -42.93
CA GLY A 31 14.30 -3.59 -42.39
C GLY A 31 15.21 -2.79 -41.45
N TYR A 32 16.53 -3.04 -41.46
CA TYR A 32 17.49 -2.23 -40.71
C TYR A 32 18.07 -1.10 -41.57
N ALA A 33 18.20 0.10 -40.99
CA ALA A 33 19.04 1.17 -41.50
C ALA A 33 20.39 1.11 -40.78
N VAL A 34 21.37 0.46 -41.40
CA VAL A 34 22.70 0.22 -40.80
C VAL A 34 23.61 1.42 -41.06
N THR A 35 24.22 1.97 -40.01
CA THR A 35 25.36 2.89 -40.09
C THR A 35 26.60 2.16 -39.61
N CYS A 36 27.70 2.21 -40.36
CA CYS A 36 28.95 1.56 -39.98
C CYS A 36 29.96 2.58 -39.45
N ALA A 37 30.67 2.24 -38.37
CA ALA A 37 31.78 3.00 -37.82
C ALA A 37 33.06 2.15 -37.82
N PRO A 38 34.22 2.69 -38.25
CA PRO A 38 35.45 1.93 -38.40
C PRO A 38 36.20 1.66 -37.08
N ASP A 39 35.86 2.37 -36.01
CA ASP A 39 36.48 2.25 -34.69
C ASP A 39 35.54 2.78 -33.59
N GLY A 40 35.92 2.55 -32.33
CA GLY A 40 35.12 2.92 -31.17
C GLY A 40 34.89 4.42 -31.02
N ASP A 41 35.88 5.26 -31.33
CA ASP A 41 35.77 6.72 -31.17
C ASP A 41 34.79 7.32 -32.19
N ALA A 42 34.86 6.86 -33.45
CA ALA A 42 33.88 7.22 -34.48
C ALA A 42 32.47 6.71 -34.13
N GLY A 43 32.37 5.52 -33.54
CA GLY A 43 31.10 4.97 -33.05
C GLY A 43 30.48 5.80 -31.93
N LEU A 44 31.27 6.22 -30.95
CA LEU A 44 30.84 7.10 -29.86
C LEU A 44 30.40 8.48 -30.36
N GLU A 45 31.14 9.06 -31.31
CA GLU A 45 30.76 10.33 -31.94
C GLU A 45 29.39 10.22 -32.63
N LEU A 46 29.14 9.14 -33.36
CA LEU A 46 27.84 8.89 -34.00
C LEU A 46 26.71 8.71 -32.97
N LEU A 47 26.94 8.00 -31.87
CA LEU A 47 25.96 7.83 -30.78
C LEU A 47 25.62 9.14 -30.06
N GLN A 48 26.53 10.10 -30.06
CA GLN A 48 26.28 11.44 -29.50
C GLN A 48 25.50 12.33 -30.46
N GLN A 49 25.68 12.16 -31.78
CA GLN A 49 25.03 12.98 -32.80
C GLN A 49 23.65 12.44 -33.22
N HIS A 50 23.43 11.14 -33.07
CA HIS A 50 22.29 10.44 -33.63
C HIS A 50 21.74 9.35 -32.69
N ASP A 51 20.42 9.21 -32.65
CA ASP A 51 19.78 8.11 -31.95
C ASP A 51 19.85 6.80 -32.75
N TYR A 52 20.16 5.71 -32.06
CA TYR A 52 20.13 4.35 -32.61
C TYR A 52 19.23 3.46 -31.75
N ASP A 53 18.55 2.51 -32.39
CA ASP A 53 17.67 1.57 -31.72
C ASP A 53 18.46 0.47 -31.01
N VAL A 54 19.57 0.05 -31.63
CA VAL A 54 20.50 -1.00 -31.17
C VAL A 54 21.90 -0.73 -31.72
N CYS A 55 22.93 -1.18 -31.01
CA CYS A 55 24.32 -1.10 -31.42
C CYS A 55 24.94 -2.51 -31.46
N ALA A 56 25.78 -2.79 -32.45
CA ALA A 56 26.64 -3.95 -32.48
C ALA A 56 28.10 -3.50 -32.46
N LEU A 57 28.89 -4.08 -31.55
CA LEU A 57 30.22 -3.61 -31.21
C LEU A 57 31.23 -4.74 -31.32
N ASP A 58 32.17 -4.64 -32.27
CA ASP A 58 33.29 -5.57 -32.37
C ASP A 58 34.27 -5.40 -31.19
N HIS A 59 34.93 -6.49 -30.79
CA HIS A 59 35.93 -6.45 -29.74
C HIS A 59 37.27 -5.87 -30.23
N TYR A 60 37.77 -6.31 -31.39
CA TYR A 60 39.11 -5.99 -31.86
C TYR A 60 39.04 -4.85 -32.86
N MET A 61 39.25 -3.63 -32.38
CA MET A 61 39.29 -2.43 -33.22
C MET A 61 40.57 -1.63 -32.97
N PRO A 62 40.97 -0.75 -33.91
CA PRO A 62 42.05 0.20 -33.70
C PRO A 62 41.81 1.11 -32.50
N SER A 63 42.90 1.56 -31.86
CA SER A 63 42.93 2.51 -30.74
C SER A 63 42.36 2.01 -29.41
N ARG A 64 41.10 1.56 -29.38
CA ARG A 64 40.39 1.09 -28.18
C ARG A 64 39.66 -0.20 -28.52
N ASP A 65 39.77 -1.20 -27.65
CA ASP A 65 39.00 -2.42 -27.82
C ASP A 65 37.52 -2.19 -27.43
N GLY A 66 36.63 -3.11 -27.81
CA GLY A 66 35.21 -2.95 -27.53
C GLY A 66 34.89 -2.92 -26.02
N LEU A 67 35.71 -3.53 -25.15
CA LEU A 67 35.49 -3.53 -23.69
C LEU A 67 35.87 -2.17 -23.09
N ASP A 68 36.84 -1.48 -23.69
CA ASP A 68 37.17 -0.10 -23.35
C ASP A 68 36.06 0.87 -23.78
N VAL A 69 35.35 0.60 -24.88
CA VAL A 69 34.32 1.49 -25.47
C VAL A 69 32.95 1.29 -24.84
N LEU A 70 32.59 0.04 -24.49
CA LEU A 70 31.26 -0.30 -23.97
C LEU A 70 30.81 0.55 -22.76
N PRO A 71 31.64 0.82 -21.74
CA PRO A 71 31.26 1.66 -20.61
C PRO A 71 30.85 3.09 -21.03
N ASP A 72 31.50 3.65 -22.04
CA ASP A 72 31.18 5.00 -22.54
C ASP A 72 29.83 5.02 -23.25
N ILE A 73 29.52 3.96 -24.01
CA ILE A 73 28.19 3.79 -24.63
C ILE A 73 27.12 3.72 -23.54
N LEU A 74 27.35 2.92 -22.49
CA LEU A 74 26.38 2.72 -21.40
C LEU A 74 26.21 3.97 -20.51
N ALA A 75 27.18 4.88 -20.51
CA ALA A 75 27.11 6.15 -19.77
C ALA A 75 26.26 7.23 -20.46
N LEU A 76 25.78 6.99 -21.69
CA LEU A 76 24.86 7.91 -22.37
C LEU A 76 23.52 8.01 -21.63
N THR A 77 22.78 9.11 -21.83
CA THR A 77 21.48 9.34 -21.16
C THR A 77 20.42 8.30 -21.55
N ALA A 78 20.49 7.74 -22.75
CA ALA A 78 19.55 6.75 -23.27
C ALA A 78 20.27 5.72 -24.18
N PRO A 79 21.16 4.90 -23.62
CA PRO A 79 22.04 4.05 -24.41
C PRO A 79 21.24 3.01 -25.20
N PRO A 80 21.59 2.74 -26.47
CA PRO A 80 21.06 1.57 -27.16
C PRO A 80 21.57 0.29 -26.49
N PRO A 81 20.79 -0.81 -26.52
CA PRO A 81 21.30 -2.11 -26.14
C PRO A 81 22.45 -2.48 -27.08
N VAL A 82 23.53 -3.00 -26.50
CA VAL A 82 24.75 -3.34 -27.24
C VAL A 82 24.84 -4.85 -27.39
N VAL A 83 24.85 -5.34 -28.64
CA VAL A 83 25.18 -6.72 -28.98
C VAL A 83 26.67 -6.79 -29.29
N TYR A 84 27.39 -7.57 -28.50
CA TYR A 84 28.84 -7.63 -28.57
C TYR A 84 29.31 -8.67 -29.59
N VAL A 85 30.22 -8.33 -30.50
CA VAL A 85 30.70 -9.20 -31.57
C VAL A 85 32.13 -9.64 -31.28
N THR A 86 32.37 -10.96 -31.18
CA THR A 86 33.68 -11.53 -30.75
C THR A 86 34.16 -12.65 -31.66
N GLY A 87 35.46 -12.94 -31.69
CA GLY A 87 36.00 -14.08 -32.43
C GLY A 87 35.67 -15.44 -31.80
N ALA A 88 35.68 -16.51 -32.62
CA ALA A 88 35.28 -17.86 -32.21
C ALA A 88 36.10 -18.53 -31.09
N GLN A 89 37.30 -18.02 -30.78
CA GLN A 89 38.14 -18.56 -29.70
C GLN A 89 38.03 -17.79 -28.38
N ASP A 90 37.21 -16.74 -28.33
CA ASP A 90 37.25 -15.72 -27.28
C ASP A 90 36.05 -15.75 -26.32
N GLY A 91 35.62 -16.93 -25.89
CA GLY A 91 34.48 -17.08 -24.98
C GLY A 91 34.63 -16.32 -23.64
N ARG A 92 35.86 -16.02 -23.18
CA ARG A 92 36.10 -15.20 -22.00
C ARG A 92 35.70 -13.73 -22.22
N ILE A 93 35.88 -13.23 -23.44
CA ILE A 93 35.57 -11.85 -23.81
C ILE A 93 34.06 -11.65 -23.84
N ALA A 94 33.31 -12.60 -24.40
CA ALA A 94 31.85 -12.60 -24.36
C ALA A 94 31.30 -12.51 -22.92
N VAL A 95 31.85 -13.30 -21.99
CA VAL A 95 31.46 -13.24 -20.57
C VAL A 95 31.81 -11.89 -19.94
N ALA A 96 32.98 -11.33 -20.28
CA ALA A 96 33.38 -10.02 -19.79
C ALA A 96 32.44 -8.91 -20.30
N ALA A 97 32.04 -8.96 -21.57
CA ALA A 97 31.11 -8.01 -22.17
C ALA A 97 29.73 -8.04 -21.50
N LEU A 98 29.17 -9.23 -21.27
CA LEU A 98 27.90 -9.37 -20.55
C LEU A 98 27.98 -8.84 -19.11
N ARG A 99 29.10 -9.10 -18.41
CA ARG A 99 29.33 -8.55 -17.06
C ARG A 99 29.49 -7.04 -17.06
N ALA A 100 30.03 -6.48 -18.14
CA ALA A 100 30.18 -5.04 -18.33
C ALA A 100 28.88 -4.35 -18.79
N GLY A 101 27.80 -5.10 -19.06
CA GLY A 101 26.48 -4.55 -19.38
C GLY A 101 26.08 -4.65 -20.85
N ALA A 102 26.79 -5.42 -21.68
CA ALA A 102 26.30 -5.76 -23.00
C ALA A 102 24.96 -6.53 -22.90
N ALA A 103 24.04 -6.27 -23.83
CA ALA A 103 22.73 -6.89 -23.84
C ALA A 103 22.78 -8.35 -24.29
N ASP A 104 23.63 -8.65 -25.26
CA ASP A 104 23.90 -9.99 -25.78
C ASP A 104 25.28 -10.06 -26.45
N TYR A 105 25.67 -11.24 -26.94
CA TYR A 105 26.88 -11.41 -27.75
C TYR A 105 26.67 -12.36 -28.92
N VAL A 106 27.50 -12.18 -29.96
CA VAL A 106 27.52 -13.00 -31.17
C VAL A 106 28.97 -13.35 -31.50
N ILE A 107 29.19 -14.57 -31.95
CA ILE A 107 30.49 -15.03 -32.42
C ILE A 107 30.61 -14.76 -33.93
N LYS A 108 31.63 -13.99 -34.32
CA LYS A 108 32.06 -13.72 -35.69
C LYS A 108 32.84 -14.93 -36.20
N ASP A 109 32.12 -15.85 -36.83
CA ASP A 109 32.71 -16.90 -37.66
C ASP A 109 32.62 -16.50 -39.14
N VAL A 110 33.51 -17.02 -39.97
CA VAL A 110 33.55 -16.69 -41.41
C VAL A 110 32.48 -17.49 -42.19
N SER A 111 31.43 -17.95 -41.51
CA SER A 111 30.36 -18.76 -42.07
C SER A 111 29.16 -17.88 -42.47
N GLU A 112 28.22 -18.44 -43.23
CA GLU A 112 26.97 -17.74 -43.59
C GLU A 112 26.06 -17.48 -42.36
N ASP A 113 26.34 -18.11 -41.21
CA ASP A 113 25.47 -18.08 -40.04
C ASP A 113 25.64 -16.81 -39.18
N PHE A 114 26.79 -16.11 -39.25
CA PHE A 114 27.06 -14.91 -38.43
C PHE A 114 25.97 -13.85 -38.54
N THR A 115 25.60 -13.45 -39.76
CA THR A 115 24.61 -12.38 -39.96
C THR A 115 23.21 -12.77 -39.47
N SER A 116 22.88 -14.06 -39.53
CA SER A 116 21.63 -14.59 -38.99
C SER A 116 21.63 -14.61 -37.48
N LEU A 117 22.73 -15.02 -36.84
CA LEU A 117 22.88 -14.96 -35.39
C LEU A 117 22.88 -13.52 -34.87
N LEU A 118 23.56 -12.61 -35.57
CA LEU A 118 23.55 -11.19 -35.25
C LEU A 118 22.14 -10.63 -35.29
N ARG A 119 21.36 -10.92 -36.34
CA ARG A 119 19.97 -10.50 -36.43
C ARG A 119 19.14 -10.99 -35.24
N VAL A 120 19.26 -12.27 -34.86
CA VAL A 120 18.52 -12.84 -33.72
C VAL A 120 18.88 -12.14 -32.41
N ALA A 121 20.16 -11.90 -32.15
CA ALA A 121 20.62 -11.21 -30.94
C ALA A 121 20.16 -9.74 -30.90
N LEU A 122 20.15 -9.05 -32.05
CA LEU A 122 19.63 -7.69 -32.17
C LEU A 122 18.12 -7.65 -31.90
N GLU A 123 17.35 -8.58 -32.48
CA GLU A 123 15.90 -8.69 -32.27
C GLU A 123 15.55 -8.97 -30.80
N ASP A 124 16.25 -9.92 -30.16
CA ASP A 124 16.05 -10.23 -28.74
C ASP A 124 16.40 -9.03 -27.86
N SER A 125 17.51 -8.35 -28.13
CA SER A 125 17.93 -7.14 -27.42
C SER A 125 16.90 -6.00 -27.52
N LEU A 126 16.33 -5.79 -28.71
CA LEU A 126 15.26 -4.81 -28.94
C LEU A 126 13.97 -5.19 -28.21
N LEU A 127 13.58 -6.46 -28.27
CA LEU A 127 12.39 -6.97 -27.57
C LEU A 127 12.53 -6.79 -26.06
N ARG A 128 13.68 -7.16 -25.48
CA ARG A 128 13.96 -6.97 -24.04
C ARG A 128 13.89 -5.50 -23.65
N ARG A 129 14.49 -4.59 -24.43
CA ARG A 129 14.43 -3.14 -24.18
C ARG A 129 12.99 -2.64 -24.19
N ARG A 130 12.19 -3.10 -25.14
CA ARG A 130 10.77 -2.73 -25.24
C ARG A 130 9.96 -3.24 -24.05
N LEU A 131 10.12 -4.51 -23.69
CA LEU A 131 9.43 -5.10 -22.53
C LEU A 131 9.80 -4.39 -21.23
N GLN A 132 11.08 -4.04 -21.05
CA GLN A 132 11.52 -3.28 -19.88
C GLN A 132 10.85 -1.91 -19.83
N ARG A 133 10.84 -1.16 -20.94
CA ARG A 133 10.17 0.15 -21.00
C ARG A 133 8.67 0.05 -20.75
N GLU A 134 7.99 -0.95 -21.31
CA GLU A 134 6.57 -1.18 -21.06
C GLU A 134 6.33 -1.53 -19.58
N ASN A 135 7.22 -2.30 -18.95
CA ASN A 135 7.15 -2.61 -17.52
C ASN A 135 7.33 -1.36 -16.65
N ASP A 136 8.35 -0.55 -16.93
CA ASP A 136 8.66 0.67 -16.17
C ASP A 136 7.49 1.67 -16.25
N LEU A 137 6.90 1.84 -17.44
CA LEU A 137 5.72 2.68 -17.63
C LEU A 137 4.51 2.15 -16.85
N ALA A 138 4.24 0.85 -16.90
CA ALA A 138 3.13 0.24 -16.17
C ALA A 138 3.31 0.37 -14.64
N GLN A 139 4.54 0.20 -14.14
CA GLN A 139 4.85 0.39 -12.73
C GLN A 139 4.60 1.84 -12.29
N GLU A 140 4.99 2.81 -13.10
CA GLU A 140 4.75 4.23 -12.81
C GLU A 140 3.25 4.57 -12.83
N GLU A 141 2.48 4.03 -13.78
CA GLU A 141 1.02 4.19 -13.81
C GLU A 141 0.35 3.62 -12.55
N ILE A 142 0.76 2.42 -12.11
CA ILE A 142 0.26 1.80 -10.88
C ILE A 142 0.61 2.68 -9.67
N ARG A 143 1.83 3.20 -9.58
CA ARG A 143 2.27 4.07 -8.50
C ARG A 143 1.41 5.33 -8.43
N LEU A 144 1.23 6.02 -9.56
CA LEU A 144 0.39 7.22 -9.65
C LEU A 144 -1.08 6.93 -9.33
N ALA A 145 -1.61 5.77 -9.75
CA ALA A 145 -2.97 5.36 -9.41
C ALA A 145 -3.14 5.11 -7.90
N ARG A 146 -2.16 4.45 -7.26
CA ARG A 146 -2.15 4.21 -5.82
C ARG A 146 -2.12 5.52 -5.04
N ASP A 147 -1.20 6.42 -5.37
CA ASP A 147 -1.05 7.71 -4.67
C ASP A 147 -2.33 8.57 -4.78
N ARG A 148 -3.02 8.53 -5.94
CA ARG A 148 -4.33 9.16 -6.14
C ARG A 148 -5.42 8.52 -5.27
N ALA A 149 -5.46 7.19 -5.20
CA ALA A 149 -6.44 6.48 -4.38
C ALA A 149 -6.27 6.80 -2.88
N GLU A 150 -5.03 6.83 -2.38
CA GLU A 150 -4.73 7.22 -1.00
C GLU A 150 -5.14 8.66 -0.68
N ALA A 151 -4.91 9.60 -1.61
CA ALA A 151 -5.33 10.98 -1.45
C ALA A 151 -6.86 11.11 -1.42
N MET A 152 -7.57 10.38 -2.27
CA MET A 152 -9.04 10.33 -2.26
C MET A 152 -9.58 9.76 -0.95
N LEU A 153 -8.99 8.67 -0.44
CA LEU A 153 -9.38 8.09 0.84
C LEU A 153 -9.22 9.10 1.99
N ARG A 154 -8.08 9.79 2.06
CA ARG A 154 -7.87 10.85 3.06
C ARG A 154 -8.92 11.95 3.00
N GLU A 155 -9.29 12.40 1.81
CA GLU A 155 -10.34 13.42 1.62
C GLU A 155 -11.72 12.91 2.06
N VAL A 156 -12.09 11.68 1.72
CA VAL A 156 -13.34 11.06 2.19
C VAL A 156 -13.37 11.00 3.71
N ASN A 157 -12.29 10.54 4.35
CA ASN A 157 -12.22 10.43 5.80
C ASN A 157 -12.32 11.79 6.50
N HIS A 158 -11.67 12.81 5.94
CA HIS A 158 -11.80 14.19 6.42
C HIS A 158 -13.25 14.68 6.31
N ARG A 159 -13.94 14.37 5.20
CA ARG A 159 -15.36 14.71 5.02
C ARG A 159 -16.27 13.99 6.00
N VAL A 160 -16.02 12.70 6.29
CA VAL A 160 -16.79 11.96 7.31
C VAL A 160 -16.67 12.64 8.67
N GLY A 161 -15.46 13.02 9.08
CA GLY A 161 -15.24 13.80 10.30
C GLY A 161 -16.03 15.10 10.33
N ASN A 162 -15.98 15.87 9.23
CA ASN A 162 -16.74 17.13 9.10
C ASN A 162 -18.26 16.91 9.16
N SER A 163 -18.76 15.86 8.50
CA SER A 163 -20.19 15.51 8.52
C SER A 163 -20.67 15.14 9.92
N LEU A 164 -19.92 14.33 10.68
CA LEU A 164 -20.25 13.99 12.06
C LEU A 164 -20.27 15.23 12.97
N GLN A 165 -19.37 16.18 12.73
CA GLN A 165 -19.31 17.45 13.47
C GLN A 165 -20.48 18.39 13.14
N LEU A 166 -20.92 18.43 11.87
CA LEU A 166 -22.13 19.15 11.46
C LEU A 166 -23.39 18.55 12.11
N VAL A 167 -23.52 17.22 12.13
CA VAL A 167 -24.64 16.54 12.80
C VAL A 167 -24.66 16.88 14.28
N SER A 168 -23.52 16.83 14.97
CA SER A 168 -23.41 17.18 16.39
C SER A 168 -23.81 18.65 16.66
N SER A 169 -23.40 19.57 15.78
CA SER A 169 -23.77 20.98 15.85
C SER A 169 -25.27 21.20 15.65
N PHE A 170 -25.88 20.50 14.69
CA PHE A 170 -27.32 20.56 14.45
C PHE A 170 -28.12 20.01 15.64
N MET A 171 -27.66 18.91 16.25
CA MET A 171 -28.26 18.36 17.47
C MET A 171 -28.18 19.34 18.64
N SER A 172 -27.04 20.01 18.81
CA SER A 172 -26.87 21.09 19.80
C SER A 172 -27.88 22.22 19.60
N LEU A 173 -28.18 22.60 18.35
CA LEU A 173 -29.21 23.59 18.02
C LEU A 173 -30.62 23.07 18.32
N GLN A 174 -30.95 21.83 17.91
CA GLN A 174 -32.26 21.21 18.17
C GLN A 174 -32.56 21.13 19.67
N MET A 175 -31.58 20.75 20.50
CA MET A 175 -31.73 20.69 21.94
C MET A 175 -32.12 22.02 22.59
N ARG A 176 -31.74 23.16 22.01
CA ARG A 176 -32.15 24.49 22.52
C ARG A 176 -33.65 24.74 22.38
N HIS A 177 -34.30 24.08 21.43
CA HIS A 177 -35.72 24.25 21.12
C HIS A 177 -36.63 23.16 21.71
N VAL A 178 -36.06 22.13 22.33
CA VAL A 178 -36.83 21.07 23.00
C VAL A 178 -37.15 21.49 24.43
N SER A 179 -38.42 21.51 24.81
CA SER A 179 -38.85 21.87 26.17
C SER A 179 -38.81 20.68 27.14
N ASP A 180 -39.09 19.48 26.62
CA ASP A 180 -39.13 18.25 27.42
C ASP A 180 -37.73 17.82 27.88
N GLN A 181 -37.60 17.63 29.20
CA GLN A 181 -36.29 17.34 29.80
C GLN A 181 -35.81 15.93 29.44
N GLY A 182 -36.72 14.95 29.36
CA GLY A 182 -36.37 13.58 28.94
C GLY A 182 -35.86 13.52 27.50
N ALA A 183 -36.51 14.22 26.58
CA ALA A 183 -36.09 14.33 25.18
C ALA A 183 -34.75 15.08 25.03
N LYS A 184 -34.51 16.12 25.84
CA LYS A 184 -33.20 16.80 25.91
C LYS A 184 -32.10 15.84 26.34
N ASP A 185 -32.33 15.05 27.38
CA ASP A 185 -31.33 14.12 27.89
C ASP A 185 -31.04 12.98 26.90
N ALA A 186 -32.07 12.49 26.19
CA ALA A 186 -31.90 11.52 25.10
C ALA A 186 -31.10 12.10 23.90
N LEU A 187 -31.29 13.37 23.57
CA LEU A 187 -30.53 14.06 22.52
C LEU A 187 -29.07 14.30 22.93
N ARG A 188 -28.82 14.70 24.18
CA ARG A 188 -27.45 14.83 24.72
C ARG A 188 -26.71 13.50 24.66
N GLU A 189 -27.40 12.43 25.07
CA GLU A 189 -26.85 11.09 24.99
C GLU A 189 -26.53 10.68 23.55
N SER A 190 -27.42 11.00 22.60
CA SER A 190 -27.20 10.70 21.18
C SER A 190 -26.03 11.52 20.61
N GLN A 191 -25.87 12.77 21.03
CA GLN A 191 -24.74 13.62 20.62
C GLN A 191 -23.41 13.08 21.14
N ALA A 192 -23.34 12.71 22.44
CA ALA A 192 -22.13 12.17 23.03
C ALA A 192 -21.64 10.89 22.30
N ARG A 193 -22.57 10.06 21.81
CA ARG A 193 -22.24 8.88 21.00
C ARG A 193 -21.65 9.26 19.64
N ILE A 194 -22.25 10.23 18.94
CA ILE A 194 -21.74 10.70 17.64
C ILE A 194 -20.34 11.29 17.78
N GLU A 195 -20.11 12.05 18.86
CA GLU A 195 -18.79 12.60 19.16
C GLU A 195 -17.77 11.48 19.42
N ALA A 196 -18.11 10.48 20.23
CA ALA A 196 -17.23 9.34 20.46
C ALA A 196 -16.91 8.53 19.19
N VAL A 197 -17.89 8.29 18.32
CA VAL A 197 -17.68 7.67 16.98
C VAL A 197 -16.77 8.55 16.11
N ALA A 198 -16.94 9.88 16.13
CA ALA A 198 -16.09 10.80 15.39
C ALA A 198 -14.64 10.79 15.89
N HIS A 199 -14.43 10.63 17.19
CA HIS A 199 -13.11 10.48 17.79
C HIS A 199 -12.43 9.17 17.38
N VAL A 200 -13.15 8.05 17.51
CA VAL A 200 -12.73 6.74 16.98
C VAL A 200 -12.30 6.87 15.52
N HIS A 201 -13.13 7.49 14.67
CA HIS A 201 -12.86 7.64 13.25
C HIS A 201 -11.60 8.48 12.97
N ARG A 202 -11.43 9.63 13.65
CA ARG A 202 -10.24 10.49 13.45
C ARG A 202 -8.93 9.80 13.82
N ARG A 203 -8.94 9.01 14.90
CA ARG A 203 -7.75 8.32 15.40
C ARG A 203 -7.22 7.27 14.43
N LEU A 204 -8.13 6.50 13.83
CA LEU A 204 -7.80 5.43 12.87
C LEU A 204 -7.15 5.95 11.58
N TYR A 205 -7.51 7.18 11.15
CA TYR A 205 -7.03 7.74 9.89
C TYR A 205 -5.91 8.78 10.05
N THR A 206 -5.36 8.93 11.27
CA THR A 206 -4.18 9.77 11.52
C THR A 206 -2.88 8.95 11.56
N SER A 207 -2.96 7.63 11.80
CA SER A 207 -1.83 6.69 11.65
C SER A 207 -1.60 6.34 10.18
N GLY A 208 -0.34 6.35 9.73
CA GLY A 208 0.01 6.24 8.30
C GLY A 208 -0.31 4.91 7.61
N ASP A 209 -0.66 3.84 8.35
CA ASP A 209 -1.15 2.59 7.77
C ASP A 209 -2.68 2.57 7.79
N MET A 210 -3.29 2.68 6.61
CA MET A 210 -4.75 2.74 6.45
C MET A 210 -5.42 1.36 6.43
N SER A 211 -4.63 0.27 6.43
CA SER A 211 -5.14 -1.09 6.23
C SER A 211 -5.24 -1.91 7.51
N GLN A 212 -4.35 -1.65 8.47
CA GLN A 212 -4.21 -2.41 9.71
C GLN A 212 -4.05 -1.49 10.91
N VAL A 213 -4.71 -1.83 12.01
CA VAL A 213 -4.79 -1.02 13.22
C VAL A 213 -4.27 -1.85 14.39
N ALA A 214 -3.22 -1.37 15.05
CA ALA A 214 -2.72 -1.96 16.28
C ALA A 214 -3.71 -1.73 17.44
N MET A 215 -4.42 -2.78 17.85
CA MET A 215 -5.56 -2.64 18.76
C MET A 215 -5.20 -2.24 20.18
N HIS A 216 -4.00 -2.58 20.66
CA HIS A 216 -3.52 -2.15 21.97
C HIS A 216 -3.38 -0.62 22.04
N GLU A 217 -2.63 0.01 21.12
CA GLU A 217 -2.46 1.47 21.07
C GLU A 217 -3.77 2.21 20.82
N TYR A 218 -4.63 1.61 19.99
CA TYR A 218 -5.93 2.16 19.66
C TYR A 218 -6.86 2.18 20.88
N LEU A 219 -7.01 1.04 21.56
CA LEU A 219 -7.86 0.94 22.76
C LEU A 219 -7.29 1.74 23.93
N GLU A 220 -5.97 1.79 24.10
CA GLU A 220 -5.32 2.56 25.17
C GLU A 220 -5.76 4.02 25.16
N GLY A 221 -5.64 4.69 24.03
CA GLY A 221 -6.06 6.09 24.02
C GLY A 221 -7.55 6.30 23.80
N LEU A 222 -8.31 5.31 23.33
CA LEU A 222 -9.78 5.35 23.47
C LEU A 222 -10.16 5.37 24.96
N MET A 223 -9.51 4.55 25.79
CA MET A 223 -9.73 4.56 27.24
C MET A 223 -9.31 5.88 27.87
N ASP A 224 -8.17 6.44 27.48
CA ASP A 224 -7.68 7.73 27.98
C ASP A 224 -8.64 8.90 27.66
N GLU A 225 -9.24 8.88 26.47
CA GLU A 225 -10.28 9.86 26.08
C GLU A 225 -11.57 9.68 26.87
N LEU A 226 -12.06 8.45 27.02
CA LEU A 226 -13.26 8.16 27.80
C LEU A 226 -13.07 8.50 29.28
N SER A 227 -11.93 8.17 29.88
CA SER A 227 -11.58 8.54 31.25
C SER A 227 -11.63 10.06 31.48
N LYS A 228 -11.15 10.87 30.53
CA LYS A 228 -11.24 12.35 30.63
C LYS A 228 -12.67 12.86 30.63
N SER A 229 -13.58 12.21 29.90
CA SER A 229 -14.99 12.59 29.85
C SER A 229 -15.78 12.24 31.12
N ILE A 230 -15.31 11.26 31.91
CA ILE A 230 -15.98 10.82 33.15
C ILE A 230 -15.76 11.85 34.28
N GLY A 231 -14.68 12.65 34.21
CA GLY A 231 -14.37 13.72 35.16
C GLY A 231 -13.51 13.25 36.35
N PRO A 232 -12.72 14.16 36.96
CA PRO A 232 -11.65 13.81 37.92
C PRO A 232 -12.12 13.58 39.36
N ASP A 233 -13.39 13.27 39.61
CA ASP A 233 -13.86 13.03 40.98
C ASP A 233 -13.25 11.75 41.55
N ASP A 234 -12.79 11.82 42.81
CA ASP A 234 -12.10 10.77 43.60
C ASP A 234 -12.95 9.51 43.84
N GLY A 235 -14.15 9.44 43.23
CA GLY A 235 -15.09 8.31 43.27
C GLY A 235 -15.63 7.90 41.90
N SER A 236 -15.03 8.35 40.79
CA SER A 236 -15.37 7.89 39.45
C SER A 236 -14.83 6.46 39.20
N PRO A 237 -15.50 5.64 38.38
CA PRO A 237 -14.99 4.31 38.03
C PRO A 237 -13.65 4.39 37.29
N HIS A 238 -12.71 3.52 37.65
CA HIS A 238 -11.43 3.39 36.94
C HIS A 238 -11.57 2.45 35.75
N LEU A 239 -11.06 2.89 34.59
CA LEU A 239 -10.97 2.05 33.39
C LEU A 239 -9.65 1.29 33.40
N LYS A 240 -9.71 -0.04 33.28
CA LYS A 240 -8.54 -0.90 33.20
C LYS A 240 -8.53 -1.66 31.88
N LEU A 241 -7.47 -1.47 31.09
CA LEU A 241 -7.27 -2.13 29.80
C LEU A 241 -6.20 -3.22 29.91
N GLU A 242 -6.51 -4.41 29.42
CA GLU A 242 -5.56 -5.51 29.20
C GLU A 242 -5.74 -5.99 27.74
N ALA A 243 -4.92 -5.49 26.82
CA ALA A 243 -5.03 -5.80 25.40
C ALA A 243 -3.76 -6.49 24.89
N ALA A 244 -3.91 -7.68 24.30
CA ALA A 244 -2.82 -8.37 23.62
C ALA A 244 -2.39 -7.60 22.36
N PRO A 245 -1.09 -7.62 22.01
CA PRO A 245 -0.59 -6.98 20.79
C PRO A 245 -1.11 -7.72 19.56
N LEU A 246 -2.14 -7.16 18.93
CA LEU A 246 -2.74 -7.67 17.69
C LEU A 246 -3.14 -6.52 16.78
N SER A 247 -3.24 -6.82 15.49
CA SER A 247 -3.73 -5.90 14.47
C SER A 247 -5.02 -6.41 13.84
N VAL A 248 -5.93 -5.50 13.52
CA VAL A 248 -7.19 -5.77 12.82
C VAL A 248 -7.35 -4.81 11.64
N THR A 249 -8.26 -5.11 10.72
CA THR A 249 -8.65 -4.17 9.67
C THR A 249 -9.30 -2.90 10.23
N THR A 250 -9.22 -1.80 9.50
CA THR A 250 -9.82 -0.52 9.91
C THR A 250 -11.31 -0.63 10.20
N ASP A 251 -12.07 -1.38 9.40
CA ASP A 251 -13.51 -1.59 9.61
C ASP A 251 -13.80 -2.38 10.89
N GLN A 252 -12.97 -3.38 11.21
CA GLN A 252 -13.05 -4.10 12.48
C GLN A 252 -12.74 -3.16 13.65
N ALA A 253 -11.69 -2.34 13.54
CA ALA A 253 -11.31 -1.38 14.58
C ALA A 253 -12.41 -0.34 14.85
N VAL A 254 -13.06 0.20 13.80
CA VAL A 254 -14.24 1.08 13.95
C VAL A 254 -15.34 0.35 14.72
N SER A 255 -15.72 -0.85 14.27
CA SER A 255 -16.81 -1.62 14.89
C SER A 255 -16.53 -1.89 16.37
N ILE A 256 -15.30 -2.30 16.69
CA ILE A 256 -14.86 -2.56 18.06
C ILE A 256 -14.86 -1.28 18.89
N GLY A 257 -14.32 -0.17 18.37
CA GLY A 257 -14.29 1.11 19.07
C GLY A 257 -15.68 1.60 19.47
N VAL A 258 -16.66 1.46 18.58
CA VAL A 258 -18.06 1.81 18.87
C VAL A 258 -18.65 0.88 19.93
N ILE A 259 -18.46 -0.43 19.82
CA ILE A 259 -18.96 -1.41 20.79
C ILE A 259 -18.37 -1.13 22.19
N VAL A 260 -17.05 -0.95 22.28
CA VAL A 260 -16.36 -0.65 23.53
C VAL A 260 -16.86 0.66 24.14
N THR A 261 -16.96 1.72 23.35
CA THR A 261 -17.48 3.03 23.79
C THR A 261 -18.87 2.88 24.41
N GLU A 262 -19.76 2.14 23.76
CA GLU A 262 -21.13 1.92 24.23
C GLU A 262 -21.19 1.11 25.52
N LEU A 263 -20.43 0.01 25.59
CA LEU A 263 -20.39 -0.85 26.77
C LEU A 263 -19.78 -0.12 27.98
N VAL A 264 -18.67 0.60 27.79
CA VAL A 264 -18.02 1.40 28.84
C VAL A 264 -18.94 2.52 29.30
N THR A 265 -19.58 3.25 28.38
CA THR A 265 -20.52 4.32 28.73
C THR A 265 -21.71 3.80 29.55
N ASN A 266 -22.23 2.62 29.21
CA ASN A 266 -23.31 1.99 29.98
C ASN A 266 -22.82 1.57 31.38
N ALA A 267 -21.63 0.98 31.49
CA ALA A 267 -21.06 0.61 32.78
C ALA A 267 -20.86 1.85 33.68
N VAL A 268 -20.32 2.95 33.15
CA VAL A 268 -20.18 4.22 33.91
C VAL A 268 -21.53 4.74 34.40
N LYS A 269 -22.58 4.66 33.59
CA LYS A 269 -23.91 5.20 33.94
C LYS A 269 -24.68 4.34 34.93
N TYR A 270 -24.52 3.01 34.87
CA TYR A 270 -25.43 2.07 35.53
C TYR A 270 -24.76 1.14 36.54
N ALA A 271 -23.45 0.90 36.43
CA ALA A 271 -22.75 -0.03 37.32
C ALA A 271 -22.47 0.59 38.70
N TYR A 272 -22.21 1.89 38.75
CA TYR A 272 -21.79 2.60 39.97
C TYR A 272 -22.58 3.89 40.17
N ALA A 273 -22.97 4.17 41.42
CA ALA A 273 -23.63 5.44 41.75
C ALA A 273 -22.64 6.61 41.67
N PRO A 274 -23.10 7.87 41.49
CA PRO A 274 -22.20 9.04 41.50
C PRO A 274 -21.35 9.09 42.78
N GLY A 275 -20.03 9.17 42.62
CA GLY A 275 -19.06 9.17 43.74
C GLY A 275 -18.78 7.79 44.36
N GLN A 276 -19.32 6.71 43.80
CA GLN A 276 -18.99 5.35 44.17
C GLN A 276 -17.89 4.81 43.26
N GLY A 277 -16.70 4.60 43.83
CA GLY A 277 -15.59 3.98 43.11
C GLY A 277 -15.92 2.56 42.62
N GLY A 278 -15.21 2.13 41.59
CA GLY A 278 -15.38 0.84 40.95
C GLY A 278 -14.36 0.65 39.83
N GLU A 279 -14.34 -0.54 39.25
CA GLU A 279 -13.46 -0.86 38.11
C GLU A 279 -14.30 -1.33 36.93
N ILE A 280 -13.98 -0.82 35.74
CA ILE A 280 -14.51 -1.29 34.46
C ILE A 280 -13.32 -1.87 33.71
N ARG A 281 -13.38 -3.17 33.41
CA ARG A 281 -12.27 -3.90 32.79
C ARG A 281 -12.57 -4.16 31.33
N ILE A 282 -11.63 -3.82 30.47
CA ILE A 282 -11.64 -4.06 29.04
C ILE A 282 -10.50 -5.01 28.75
N ARG A 283 -10.82 -6.19 28.19
CA ARG A 283 -9.84 -7.20 27.80
C ARG A 283 -9.94 -7.51 26.32
N MET A 284 -8.80 -7.64 25.67
CA MET A 284 -8.73 -8.13 24.30
C MET A 284 -7.64 -9.18 24.18
N ASP A 285 -8.06 -10.42 23.92
CA ASP A 285 -7.19 -11.58 23.90
C ASP A 285 -7.32 -12.33 22.57
N ARG A 286 -6.25 -13.02 22.18
CA ARG A 286 -6.26 -13.94 21.05
C ARG A 286 -6.64 -15.34 21.54
N GLU A 287 -7.61 -15.96 20.88
CA GLU A 287 -8.06 -17.34 21.14
C GLU A 287 -7.64 -18.24 19.95
N GLY A 288 -6.45 -18.84 20.04
CA GLY A 288 -5.87 -19.62 18.94
C GLY A 288 -5.21 -18.75 17.86
N ASP A 289 -5.22 -19.20 16.60
CA ASP A 289 -4.45 -18.53 15.53
C ASP A 289 -5.20 -17.40 14.83
N SER A 290 -6.53 -17.45 14.74
CA SER A 290 -7.31 -16.50 13.92
C SER A 290 -8.44 -15.80 14.66
N ARG A 291 -8.70 -16.13 15.93
CA ARG A 291 -9.85 -15.61 16.67
C ARG A 291 -9.42 -14.64 17.75
N VAL A 292 -10.20 -13.58 17.92
CA VAL A 292 -10.02 -12.56 18.95
C VAL A 292 -11.27 -12.47 19.80
N VAL A 293 -11.06 -12.27 21.09
CA VAL A 293 -12.11 -12.11 22.09
C VAL A 293 -11.96 -10.74 22.74
N LEU A 294 -12.97 -9.90 22.59
CA LEU A 294 -13.14 -8.68 23.36
C LEU A 294 -14.09 -8.97 24.53
N THR A 295 -13.70 -8.57 25.74
CA THR A 295 -14.53 -8.62 26.94
C THR A 295 -14.60 -7.25 27.60
N VAL A 296 -15.79 -6.79 27.95
CA VAL A 296 -16.00 -5.60 28.78
C VAL A 296 -16.83 -6.01 30.00
N GLU A 297 -16.32 -5.76 31.20
CA GLU A 297 -16.97 -6.19 32.44
C GLU A 297 -16.89 -5.16 33.58
N ASP A 298 -17.91 -5.15 34.43
CA ASP A 298 -18.00 -4.37 35.67
C ASP A 298 -18.46 -5.26 36.84
N ASP A 299 -18.39 -4.73 38.07
CA ASP A 299 -18.83 -5.39 39.31
C ASP A 299 -20.13 -4.78 39.87
N GLY A 300 -20.90 -4.08 39.03
CA GLY A 300 -22.11 -3.38 39.41
C GLY A 300 -23.28 -4.30 39.79
N PRO A 301 -24.51 -3.77 39.88
CA PRO A 301 -25.70 -4.56 40.22
C PRO A 301 -26.16 -5.52 39.11
N GLY A 302 -25.52 -5.49 37.93
CA GLY A 302 -25.94 -6.25 36.75
C GLY A 302 -27.12 -5.62 36.02
N MET A 303 -27.64 -6.30 34.99
CA MET A 303 -28.73 -5.76 34.16
C MET A 303 -30.11 -5.77 34.84
N GLY A 304 -30.29 -6.62 35.87
CA GLY A 304 -31.58 -6.83 36.56
C GLY A 304 -32.68 -7.43 35.67
N ASP A 305 -33.84 -7.74 36.27
CA ASP A 305 -35.02 -8.32 35.59
C ASP A 305 -35.98 -7.25 35.01
N GLY A 306 -35.60 -5.98 35.10
CA GLY A 306 -36.43 -4.85 34.67
C GLY A 306 -36.34 -4.56 33.17
N ALA A 307 -37.30 -3.80 32.64
CA ALA A 307 -37.20 -3.27 31.29
C ALA A 307 -35.88 -2.47 31.12
N PRO A 308 -35.23 -2.52 29.94
CA PRO A 308 -33.97 -1.82 29.70
C PRO A 308 -34.08 -0.36 30.14
N LYS A 309 -33.25 0.08 31.09
CA LYS A 309 -33.17 1.48 31.51
C LYS A 309 -32.46 2.26 30.40
N GLY A 310 -33.23 2.82 29.47
CA GLY A 310 -32.72 3.61 28.34
C GLY A 310 -33.58 3.52 27.09
N THR A 311 -33.18 4.20 26.02
CA THR A 311 -33.91 4.24 24.73
C THR A 311 -33.82 2.93 23.92
N GLY A 312 -33.02 1.95 24.37
CA GLY A 312 -32.72 0.71 23.63
C GLY A 312 -31.83 0.91 22.39
N LEU A 313 -31.42 2.15 22.10
CA LEU A 313 -30.63 2.49 20.92
C LEU A 313 -29.20 1.93 21.00
N GLY A 314 -28.58 1.98 22.18
CA GLY A 314 -27.22 1.44 22.38
C GLY A 314 -27.12 -0.04 22.06
N ALA A 315 -28.09 -0.84 22.52
CA ALA A 315 -28.15 -2.27 22.19
C ALA A 315 -28.29 -2.52 20.68
N LYS A 316 -29.05 -1.67 19.97
CA LYS A 316 -29.17 -1.75 18.50
C LYS A 316 -27.86 -1.39 17.78
N ILE A 317 -27.13 -0.40 18.27
CA ILE A 317 -25.81 -0.01 17.73
C ILE A 317 -24.81 -1.15 17.94
N ILE A 318 -24.73 -1.68 19.17
CA ILE A 318 -23.86 -2.83 19.50
C ILE A 318 -24.18 -4.02 18.58
N SER A 319 -25.46 -4.35 18.41
CA SER A 319 -25.90 -5.45 17.53
C SER A 319 -25.52 -5.21 16.06
N ALA A 320 -25.70 -3.98 15.56
CA ALA A 320 -25.34 -3.64 14.18
C ALA A 320 -23.83 -3.73 13.93
N MET A 321 -23.01 -3.21 14.86
CA MET A 321 -21.55 -3.26 14.75
C MET A 321 -21.02 -4.69 14.88
N ALA A 322 -21.57 -5.49 15.81
CA ALA A 322 -21.21 -6.89 15.97
C ALA A 322 -21.56 -7.72 14.71
N SER A 323 -22.71 -7.44 14.08
CA SER A 323 -23.11 -8.07 12.82
C SER A 323 -22.12 -7.76 11.68
N GLY A 324 -21.55 -6.54 11.65
CA GLY A 324 -20.47 -6.18 10.72
C GLY A 324 -19.22 -7.06 10.89
N LEU A 325 -18.94 -7.51 12.12
CA LEU A 325 -17.89 -8.47 12.46
C LEU A 325 -18.30 -9.93 12.25
N ARG A 326 -19.49 -10.18 11.68
CA ARG A 326 -20.12 -11.51 11.59
C ARG A 326 -20.20 -12.22 12.94
N SER A 327 -20.46 -11.45 13.98
CA SER A 327 -20.44 -11.90 15.38
C SER A 327 -21.64 -11.32 16.15
N ALA A 328 -21.79 -11.70 17.41
CA ALA A 328 -22.77 -11.16 18.33
C ALA A 328 -22.11 -10.88 19.69
N VAL A 329 -22.61 -9.88 20.39
CA VAL A 329 -22.23 -9.66 21.79
C VAL A 329 -23.08 -10.56 22.67
N GLU A 330 -22.40 -11.41 23.44
CA GLU A 330 -22.99 -12.30 24.44
C GLU A 330 -22.84 -11.69 25.83
N PHE A 331 -23.85 -11.85 26.68
CA PHE A 331 -23.80 -11.40 28.06
C PHE A 331 -23.78 -12.58 29.02
N ASP A 332 -22.82 -12.59 29.94
CA ASP A 332 -22.66 -13.64 30.94
C ASP A 332 -23.58 -13.37 32.14
N GLY A 333 -24.71 -14.09 32.20
CA GLY A 333 -25.69 -13.95 33.28
C GLY A 333 -25.23 -14.53 34.63
N ALA A 334 -24.12 -15.28 34.66
CA ALA A 334 -23.56 -15.79 35.92
C ALA A 334 -22.52 -14.84 36.53
N HIS A 335 -22.09 -13.81 35.79
CA HIS A 335 -21.12 -12.83 36.28
C HIS A 335 -21.74 -11.88 37.31
N LYS A 336 -20.96 -11.51 38.32
CA LYS A 336 -21.37 -10.49 39.30
C LYS A 336 -21.20 -9.12 38.65
N GLY A 337 -22.28 -8.53 38.17
CA GLY A 337 -22.27 -7.27 37.40
C GLY A 337 -22.69 -7.52 35.97
N VAL A 338 -22.16 -6.74 35.03
CA VAL A 338 -22.32 -7.02 33.60
C VAL A 338 -21.00 -7.48 33.02
N ARG A 339 -21.01 -8.58 32.27
CA ARG A 339 -19.89 -9.01 31.42
C ARG A 339 -20.42 -9.23 30.00
N ALA A 340 -19.90 -8.45 29.07
CA ALA A 340 -20.16 -8.56 27.64
C ALA A 340 -18.94 -9.18 26.95
N ARG A 341 -19.16 -10.19 26.11
CA ARG A 341 -18.11 -10.89 25.35
C ARG A 341 -18.46 -10.87 23.86
N LEU A 342 -17.47 -10.56 23.03
CA LEU A 342 -17.55 -10.55 21.58
C LEU A 342 -16.37 -11.33 21.03
N ALA A 343 -16.64 -12.41 20.29
CA ALA A 343 -15.61 -13.22 19.66
C ALA A 343 -15.71 -13.13 18.13
N PHE A 344 -14.65 -12.74 17.44
CA PHE A 344 -14.64 -12.56 15.99
C PHE A 344 -13.33 -13.06 15.37
N ASP A 345 -13.37 -13.34 14.07
CA ASP A 345 -12.19 -13.77 13.31
C ASP A 345 -11.46 -12.57 12.73
N LEU A 346 -10.12 -12.64 12.71
CA LEU A 346 -9.23 -11.67 12.06
C LEU A 346 -9.45 -11.64 10.55
#